data_AF-F3FXF0-F1
#
_entry.id   AF-F3FXF0-F1
#
_cell.length_a   1.000
_cell.length_b   1.000
_cell.length_c   1.000
_cell.angle_alpha   90.00
_cell.angle_beta   90.00
_cell.angle_gamma   90.00
#
_symmetry.space_group_name_H-M   'P 1'
#
loop_
_entity.id
_entity.type
_entity.pdbx_description
1 polymer ?
#
loop_
_entity_poly.entity_id
_entity_poly.type
_entity_poly.pdbx_seq_one_letter_code
_entity_poly.pdbx_strand_id
1 'polypeptide(L)' 'RSFLFLRVLAQVRQQLNLEVSPSVFFAAPVLRQFAERLGNTQDNARLAITPAQRSGALPLSFAQQRLW' A
#
# COMPACT_ATOMS: atom_id res chain seq x y z
N ARG A 1 5.35 -8.85 17.77
CA ARG A 1 4.62 -7.56 17.61
C ARG A 1 3.71 -7.72 16.40
N SER A 2 2.39 -7.70 16.59
CA SER A 2 1.43 -8.10 15.55
C SER A 2 1.25 -7.02 14.50
N PHE A 3 1.48 -7.33 13.21
CA PHE A 3 1.28 -6.43 12.06
C PHE A 3 -0.17 -6.47 11.54
N LEU A 4 -1.15 -6.37 12.43
CA LEU A 4 -2.58 -6.39 12.07
C LEU A 4 -2.94 -5.23 11.15
N PHE A 5 -2.36 -4.05 11.41
CA PHE A 5 -2.55 -2.87 10.58
C PHE A 5 -2.20 -3.12 9.09
N LEU A 6 -1.05 -3.72 8.80
CA LEU A 6 -0.66 -4.03 7.42
C LEU A 6 -1.63 -5.01 6.75
N ARG A 7 -2.16 -5.99 7.50
CA ARG A 7 -3.15 -6.95 6.97
C ARG A 7 -4.47 -6.27 6.63
N VAL A 8 -4.97 -5.39 7.51
CA VAL A 8 -6.19 -4.61 7.23
C VAL A 8 -6.00 -3.74 6.00
N LEU A 9 -4.85 -3.04 5.90
CA LEU A 9 -4.55 -2.19 4.77
C LEU A 9 -4.47 -2.98 3.45
N ALA A 10 -3.84 -4.15 3.48
CA ALA A 10 -3.76 -5.04 2.32
C ALA A 10 -5.14 -5.55 1.90
N GLN A 11 -5.99 -5.93 2.85
CA GLN A 11 -7.34 -6.42 2.56
C GLN A 11 -8.25 -5.31 1.99
N VAL A 12 -8.20 -4.10 2.55
CA VAL A 12 -8.93 -2.94 2.02
C VAL A 12 -8.51 -2.66 0.57
N ARG A 13 -7.21 -2.66 0.28
CA ARG A 13 -6.69 -2.49 -1.08
C ARG A 13 -7.20 -3.58 -2.03
N GLN A 14 -7.14 -4.84 -1.62
CA GLN A 14 -7.55 -5.97 -2.47
C GLN A 14 -9.06 -6.05 -2.71
N GLN A 15 -9.88 -5.70 -1.72
CA GLN A 15 -11.34 -5.87 -1.80
C GLN A 15 -12.06 -4.63 -2.31
N LEU A 16 -11.53 -3.44 -2.04
CA LEU A 16 -12.16 -2.16 -2.37
C LEU A 16 -11.44 -1.39 -3.47
N ASN A 17 -10.27 -1.86 -3.94
CA ASN A 17 -9.42 -1.20 -4.93
C ASN A 17 -8.98 0.23 -4.54
N LEU A 18 -8.94 0.53 -3.24
CA LEU A 18 -8.55 1.84 -2.72
C LEU A 18 -7.10 1.83 -2.22
N GLU A 19 -6.27 2.79 -2.66
CA GLU A 19 -4.99 3.07 -2.00
C GLU A 19 -5.24 3.89 -0.74
N VAL A 20 -4.96 3.27 0.40
CA VAL A 20 -5.06 3.92 1.71
C VAL A 20 -3.66 4.14 2.28
N SER A 21 -3.39 5.38 2.69
CA SER A 21 -2.15 5.73 3.38
C SER A 21 -2.18 5.21 4.82
N PRO A 22 -1.07 4.65 5.34
CA PRO A 22 -0.96 4.26 6.74
C PRO A 22 -1.36 5.35 7.74
N SER A 23 -1.04 6.61 7.44
CA SER A 23 -1.36 7.73 8.31
C SER A 23 -2.86 7.88 8.55
N VAL A 24 -3.71 7.54 7.57
CA VAL A 24 -5.18 7.64 7.69
C VAL A 24 -5.72 6.63 8.69
N PHE A 25 -5.14 5.43 8.73
CA PHE A 25 -5.53 4.39 9.68
C PHE A 25 -5.19 4.80 11.12
N PHE A 26 -4.03 5.39 11.34
CA PHE A 26 -3.63 5.85 12.68
C PHE A 26 -4.32 7.16 13.10
N ALA A 27 -4.71 8.01 12.14
CA ALA A 27 -5.45 9.24 12.41
C ALA A 27 -6.92 9.00 12.80
N ALA A 28 -7.47 7.82 12.52
CA ALA A 28 -8.84 7.44 12.85
C ALA A 28 -8.85 6.12 13.64
N PRO A 29 -8.67 6.16 14.98
CA PRO A 29 -8.68 4.96 15.83
C PRO A 29 -10.06 4.29 15.92
N VAL A 30 -11.10 4.90 15.34
CA VAL A 30 -12.48 4.41 15.30
C VAL A 30 -12.81 3.95 13.88
N LEU A 31 -13.26 2.68 13.75
CA LEU A 31 -13.55 2.05 12.45
C LEU A 31 -14.54 2.85 11.59
N ARG A 32 -15.56 3.46 12.21
CA ARG A 32 -16.54 4.32 11.51
C ARG A 32 -15.88 5.52 10.84
N GLN A 33 -15.03 6.24 11.58
CA GLN A 33 -14.32 7.41 11.06
C GLN A 33 -13.31 7.01 9.97
N PHE A 34 -12.70 5.84 10.10
CA PHE A 34 -11.86 5.28 9.04
C PHE A 34 -12.68 5.01 7.77
N ALA A 35 -13.83 4.35 7.87
CA ALA A 35 -14.71 4.08 6.74
C ALA A 35 -15.24 5.34 6.05
N GLU A 36 -15.61 6.37 6.81
CA GLU A 36 -16.00 7.68 6.25
C GLU A 36 -14.87 8.33 5.45
N ARG A 37 -13.62 8.23 5.92
CA ARG A 37 -12.44 8.74 5.20
C ARG A 37 -12.14 7.93 3.93
N LEU A 38 -12.39 6.62 3.95
CA LEU A 38 -12.26 5.78 2.76
C LEU A 38 -13.24 6.19 1.66
N GLY A 39 -14.48 6.54 2.00
CA GLY A 39 -15.49 7.00 1.03
C GLY A 39 -15.10 8.28 0.29
N ASN A 40 -14.19 9.09 0.87
CA ASN A 40 -13.67 10.31 0.25
C ASN A 40 -12.33 10.10 -0.50
N THR A 41 -11.80 8.87 -0.50
CA THR A 41 -10.53 8.55 -1.16
C THR A 41 -10.81 8.20 -2.62
N GLN A 42 -10.08 8.82 -3.55
CA GLN A 42 -10.20 8.51 -4.97
C GLN A 42 -9.67 7.10 -5.25
N ASP A 43 -10.32 6.41 -6.19
CA ASP A 43 -9.78 5.17 -6.76
C ASP A 43 -8.38 5.45 -7.29
N ASN A 44 -7.42 4.68 -6.81
CA ASN A 44 -6.03 4.81 -7.20
C ASN A 44 -5.52 3.40 -7.42
N ALA A 45 -6.09 2.77 -8.44
CA ALA A 45 -5.69 1.47 -8.93
C ALA A 45 -4.18 1.49 -9.21
N ARG A 46 -3.42 0.92 -8.27
CA ARG A 46 -1.98 0.76 -8.41
C ARG A 46 -1.73 -0.12 -9.63
N LEU A 47 -0.84 0.33 -10.52
CA LEU A 47 -0.43 -0.49 -11.66
C LEU A 47 0.14 -1.81 -11.14
N ALA A 48 -0.37 -2.92 -11.67
CA ALA A 48 0.11 -4.24 -11.32
C ALA A 48 1.61 -4.34 -11.65
N ILE A 49 2.39 -4.89 -10.72
CA ILE A 49 3.79 -5.22 -10.98
C ILE A 49 3.78 -6.42 -11.93
N THR A 50 4.10 -6.17 -13.19
CA THR A 50 4.16 -7.22 -14.21
C THR A 50 5.55 -7.87 -14.23
N PRO A 51 5.64 -9.13 -14.68
CA PRO A 51 6.93 -9.77 -14.91
C PRO A 51 7.76 -8.95 -15.91
N ALA A 52 8.95 -8.52 -15.49
CA ALA A 52 9.92 -7.87 -16.36
C ALA A 52 10.94 -8.89 -16.89
N GLN A 53 11.37 -8.74 -18.14
CA GLN A 53 12.47 -9.52 -18.70
C GLN A 53 13.78 -9.22 -17.94
N ARG A 54 14.53 -10.26 -17.59
CA ARG A 54 15.77 -10.17 -16.80
C ARG A 54 17.05 -10.27 -17.64
N SER A 55 16.98 -10.00 -18.94
CA SER A 55 18.05 -10.22 -19.90
C SER A 55 19.11 -9.11 -19.95
N GLY A 56 19.31 -8.36 -18.87
CA GLY A 56 20.26 -7.24 -18.83
C GLY A 56 20.55 -6.75 -17.42
N ALA A 57 21.33 -5.67 -17.31
CA ALA A 57 21.62 -5.03 -16.03
C ALA A 57 20.33 -4.50 -15.39
N LEU A 58 19.95 -5.08 -14.25
CA LEU A 58 18.77 -4.68 -13.49
C LEU A 58 19.09 -3.43 -12.66
N PRO A 59 18.24 -2.40 -12.68
CA PRO A 59 18.42 -1.25 -11.81
C PRO A 59 18.33 -1.70 -10.35
N LEU A 60 19.30 -1.28 -9.54
CA LEU A 60 19.26 -1.51 -8.11
C LEU A 60 18.13 -0.67 -7.50
N SER A 61 17.42 -1.27 -6.55
CA SER A 61 16.52 -0.51 -5.69
C SER A 61 17.32 0.50 -4.87
N PHE A 62 16.66 1.57 -4.43
CA PHE A 62 17.27 2.59 -3.58
C PHE A 62 17.91 2.00 -2.30
N ALA A 63 17.26 1.00 -1.70
CA ALA A 63 17.79 0.29 -0.54
C ALA A 63 19.08 -0.48 -0.85
N GLN A 64 19.18 -1.07 -2.05
CA GLN A 64 20.40 -1.73 -2.49
C GLN A 64 21.52 -0.72 -2.72
N GLN A 65 21.26 0.40 -3.41
CA GLN A 65 22.28 1.42 -3.67
C GLN A 65 22.93 1.99 -2.40
N ARG A 66 22.20 2.02 -1.27
CA ARG A 66 22.69 2.55 0.01
C ARG A 66 23.57 1.58 0.81
N LEU A 67 23.51 0.28 0.49
CA LEU A 67 24.24 -0.76 1.21
C LEU A 67 25.61 -1.08 0.57
N TRP A 68 25.87 -0.52 -0.61
CA TRP A 68 27.12 -0.60 -1.36
C TRP A 68 27.88 0.71 -1.26
#